data_AF-A0A7C3R5L0-F1
#
_entry.id   AF-A0A7C3R5L0-F1
#
_cell.length_a   1.000
_cell.length_b   1.000
_cell.length_c   1.000
_cell.angle_alpha   90.00
_cell.angle_beta   90.00
_cell.angle_gamma   90.00
#
_symmetry.space_group_name_H-M   'P 1'
#
loop_
_entity.id
_entity.type
_entity.pdbx_description
1 polymer ?
#
loop_
_entity_poly.entity_id
_entity_poly.type
_entity_poly.pdbx_seq_one_letter_code
_entity_poly.pdbx_strand_id
1 'polypeptide(L)'
;MKIIDKNNFPIQNISHIKTHLKQHRSNQYVSNHTTTKALKSKALQNPIFSPYKKVLEYARFIINGDNIEQSKYGMSDTYGFIINVAELFEIYVTKLLQREFRDWDVSSPKIELYQDMFFARKIIPDIVMTKGKDVIVFDTKYKRMLFRERYINGGDLDRNDFF
;
A
#
# COMPACT_ATOMS: atom_id res chain seq x y z
N MET A 1 21.27 -5.46 11.38
CA MET A 1 19.89 -5.59 10.85
C MET A 1 19.93 -6.70 9.80
N LYS A 2 19.28 -7.85 10.05
CA LYS A 2 19.33 -8.99 9.11
C LYS A 2 18.53 -8.63 7.86
N ILE A 3 19.26 -8.39 6.77
CA ILE A 3 18.73 -8.24 5.42
C ILE A 3 18.04 -9.57 5.08
N ILE A 4 16.73 -9.51 4.86
CA ILE A 4 15.97 -10.67 4.39
C ILE A 4 16.41 -10.88 2.93
N ASP A 5 17.19 -11.92 2.70
CA ASP A 5 17.67 -12.32 1.39
C ASP A 5 16.53 -12.46 0.37
N LYS A 6 16.86 -12.09 -0.86
CA LYS A 6 16.07 -12.28 -2.09
C LYS A 6 15.54 -13.72 -2.16
N ASN A 7 14.31 -13.94 -1.74
CA ASN A 7 13.56 -15.12 -2.17
C ASN A 7 13.05 -14.83 -3.57
N ASN A 8 13.82 -15.28 -4.56
CA ASN A 8 13.33 -15.60 -5.90
C ASN A 8 12.23 -16.67 -5.71
N PHE A 9 10.99 -16.27 -5.47
CA PHE A 9 9.88 -17.22 -5.43
C PHE A 9 9.67 -17.74 -6.85
N PRO A 10 9.95 -19.02 -7.14
CA PRO A 10 9.54 -19.58 -8.41
C PRO A 10 8.01 -19.59 -8.36
N ILE A 11 7.36 -18.78 -9.19
CA ILE A 11 5.91 -18.83 -9.36
C ILE A 11 5.63 -20.16 -10.09
N GLN A 12 5.60 -21.25 -9.33
CA GLN A 12 5.17 -22.55 -9.83
C GLN A 12 3.78 -22.38 -10.43
N ASN A 13 3.53 -23.01 -11.57
CA ASN A 13 2.29 -22.87 -12.34
C ASN A 13 1.05 -23.10 -11.45
N ILE A 14 0.39 -22.00 -11.00
CA ILE A 14 -0.72 -21.95 -10.02
C ILE A 14 -2.06 -22.44 -10.65
N SER A 15 -2.05 -22.92 -11.89
CA SER A 15 -3.26 -23.35 -12.62
C SER A 15 -4.09 -24.40 -11.86
N HIS A 16 -3.43 -25.34 -11.20
CA HIS A 16 -4.06 -26.36 -10.37
C HIS A 16 -4.74 -25.75 -9.12
N ILE A 17 -4.10 -24.77 -8.46
CA ILE A 17 -4.69 -24.04 -7.33
C ILE A 17 -5.92 -23.27 -7.78
N LYS A 18 -5.89 -22.60 -8.94
CA LYS A 18 -7.06 -21.87 -9.47
C LYS A 18 -8.27 -22.79 -9.70
N THR A 19 -8.03 -23.99 -10.21
CA THR A 19 -9.08 -24.99 -10.43
C THR A 19 -9.65 -25.48 -9.10
N HIS A 20 -8.77 -25.80 -8.14
CA HIS A 20 -9.17 -26.21 -6.78
C HIS A 20 -10.00 -25.12 -6.09
N LEU A 21 -9.59 -23.85 -6.14
CA LEU A 21 -10.33 -22.73 -5.57
C LEU A 21 -11.72 -22.55 -6.20
N LYS A 22 -11.86 -22.76 -7.51
CA LYS A 22 -13.17 -22.71 -8.18
C LYS A 22 -14.11 -23.81 -7.71
N GLN A 23 -13.59 -25.03 -7.54
CA GLN A 23 -14.38 -26.18 -7.08
C GLN A 23 -14.85 -26.01 -5.64
N HIS A 24 -14.02 -25.42 -4.78
CA HIS A 24 -14.33 -25.19 -3.37
C HIS A 24 -14.92 -23.82 -3.06
N ARG A 25 -15.22 -23.01 -4.09
CA ARG A 25 -15.90 -21.72 -3.91
C ARG A 25 -17.34 -21.95 -3.48
N SER A 26 -17.73 -21.39 -2.33
CA SER A 26 -19.14 -21.25 -1.99
C SER A 26 -19.73 -19.98 -2.63
N ASN A 27 -21.01 -20.03 -2.99
CA ASN A 27 -21.78 -18.85 -3.38
C ASN A 27 -22.42 -18.15 -2.16
N GLN A 28 -22.03 -18.56 -0.95
CA GLN A 28 -22.56 -18.03 0.30
C GLN A 28 -21.58 -17.01 0.88
N TYR A 29 -22.13 -15.99 1.55
CA TYR A 29 -21.32 -15.06 2.33
C TYR A 29 -20.54 -15.79 3.43
N VAL A 30 -19.32 -15.33 3.66
CA VAL A 30 -18.45 -15.89 4.69
C VAL A 30 -19.04 -15.58 6.07
N SER A 31 -19.28 -16.62 6.88
CA SER A 31 -19.78 -16.45 8.24
C SER A 31 -18.66 -16.16 9.24
N ASN A 32 -18.98 -15.46 10.34
CA ASN A 32 -18.05 -15.21 11.45
C ASN A 32 -17.41 -16.50 12.00
N HIS A 33 -18.15 -17.61 11.99
CA HIS A 33 -17.63 -18.92 12.37
C HIS A 33 -16.51 -19.38 11.42
N THR A 34 -16.72 -19.21 10.12
CA THR A 34 -15.75 -19.57 9.07
C THR A 34 -14.47 -18.73 9.22
N THR A 35 -14.62 -17.42 9.42
CA THR A 35 -13.51 -16.49 9.67
C THR A 35 -12.71 -16.88 10.92
N THR A 36 -13.40 -17.17 12.03
CA THR A 36 -12.75 -17.60 13.28
C THR A 36 -12.02 -18.93 13.12
N LYS A 37 -12.62 -19.89 12.40
CA LYS A 37 -12.01 -21.18 12.12
C LYS A 37 -10.76 -21.04 11.24
N ALA A 38 -10.80 -20.16 10.25
CA ALA A 38 -9.64 -19.86 9.40
C ALA A 38 -8.48 -19.26 10.22
N LEU A 39 -8.75 -18.24 11.05
CA LEU A 39 -7.75 -17.58 11.89
C LEU A 39 -7.13 -18.51 12.94
N LYS A 40 -7.90 -19.48 13.46
CA LYS A 40 -7.43 -20.49 14.42
C LYS A 40 -6.84 -21.75 13.76
N SER A 41 -6.76 -21.79 12.43
CA SER A 41 -6.30 -22.98 11.72
C SER A 41 -4.86 -23.35 12.10
N LYS A 42 -4.56 -24.66 12.13
CA LYS A 42 -3.21 -25.16 12.43
C LYS A 42 -2.15 -24.62 11.47
N ALA A 43 -2.53 -24.37 10.21
CA ALA A 43 -1.64 -23.77 9.22
C ALA A 43 -1.15 -22.39 9.64
N LEU A 44 -2.01 -21.53 10.19
CA LEU A 44 -1.62 -20.18 10.64
C LEU A 44 -0.88 -20.15 11.98
N GLN A 45 -0.91 -21.25 12.74
CA GLN A 45 -0.08 -21.38 13.95
C GLN A 45 1.39 -21.65 13.61
N ASN A 46 1.69 -22.12 12.39
CA ASN A 46 3.05 -22.31 11.94
C ASN A 46 3.68 -20.95 11.54
N PRO A 47 4.82 -20.56 12.14
CA PRO A 47 5.49 -19.29 11.86
C PRO A 47 5.81 -19.03 10.38
N ILE A 48 5.99 -20.07 9.57
CA ILE A 48 6.22 -19.96 8.12
C ILE A 48 5.05 -19.24 7.43
N PHE A 49 3.83 -19.40 7.94
CA PHE A 49 2.63 -18.79 7.39
C PHE A 49 2.22 -17.48 8.08
N SER A 50 3.06 -16.94 8.95
CA SER A 50 2.83 -15.65 9.63
C SER A 50 2.44 -14.49 8.69
N PRO A 51 3.03 -14.36 7.48
CA PRO A 51 2.61 -13.32 6.52
C PRO A 51 1.13 -13.42 6.10
N TYR A 52 0.58 -14.63 6.00
CA TYR A 52 -0.81 -14.85 5.60
C TYR A 52 -1.81 -14.51 6.70
N LYS A 53 -1.37 -14.49 7.97
CA LYS A 53 -2.22 -14.12 9.10
C LYS A 53 -2.70 -12.67 8.99
N LYS A 54 -1.79 -11.74 8.66
CA LYS A 54 -2.14 -10.33 8.44
C LYS A 54 -3.13 -10.16 7.29
N VAL A 55 -2.93 -10.89 6.19
CA VAL A 55 -3.85 -10.86 5.04
C VAL A 55 -5.25 -11.33 5.42
N LEU A 56 -5.36 -12.39 6.23
CA LEU A 56 -6.65 -12.89 6.73
C LEU A 56 -7.29 -11.96 7.76
N GLU A 57 -6.50 -11.25 8.56
CA GLU A 57 -6.99 -10.20 9.46
C GLU A 57 -7.60 -9.03 8.68
N TYR A 58 -6.93 -8.56 7.62
CA TYR A 58 -7.50 -7.54 6.72
C TYR A 58 -8.75 -8.04 6.00
N ALA A 59 -8.74 -9.26 5.47
CA ALA A 59 -9.92 -9.85 4.84
C ALA A 59 -11.09 -9.95 5.83
N ARG A 60 -10.82 -10.29 7.10
CA ARG A 60 -11.82 -10.27 8.17
C ARG A 60 -12.40 -8.87 8.36
N PHE A 61 -11.57 -7.85 8.48
CA PHE A 61 -12.05 -6.48 8.63
C PHE A 61 -12.94 -6.08 7.44
N ILE A 62 -12.53 -6.40 6.21
CA ILE A 62 -13.31 -6.12 5.00
C ILE A 62 -14.66 -6.86 5.00
N ILE A 63 -14.68 -8.16 5.32
CA ILE A 63 -15.88 -9.00 5.29
C ILE A 63 -16.86 -8.62 6.38
N ASN A 64 -16.35 -8.42 7.60
CA ASN A 64 -17.18 -8.10 8.75
C ASN A 64 -17.61 -6.63 8.75
N GLY A 65 -16.91 -5.80 7.99
CA GLY A 65 -17.06 -4.37 8.08
C GLY A 65 -16.55 -3.78 9.40
N ASP A 66 -15.91 -4.58 10.26
CA ASP A 66 -15.45 -4.16 11.58
C ASP A 66 -14.63 -2.86 11.48
N ASN A 67 -15.10 -1.84 12.19
CA ASN A 67 -14.49 -0.51 12.24
C ASN A 67 -13.06 -0.64 12.80
N ILE A 68 -12.05 -0.12 12.10
CA ILE A 68 -10.68 -0.06 12.63
C ILE A 68 -10.65 0.86 13.88
N GLU A 69 -11.60 1.78 13.97
CA GLU A 69 -11.84 2.66 15.12
C GLU A 69 -13.29 2.49 15.62
N GLN A 70 -13.47 2.07 16.88
CA GLN A 70 -14.81 1.85 17.47
C GLN A 70 -15.55 3.17 17.71
N SER A 71 -16.61 3.46 16.94
CA SER A 71 -17.63 4.43 17.33
C SER A 71 -18.83 3.73 17.97
N LYS A 72 -19.10 4.03 19.25
CA LYS A 72 -20.32 3.65 19.95
C LYS A 72 -21.48 4.50 19.41
N TYR A 73 -22.63 3.88 19.10
CA TYR A 73 -23.94 4.46 18.70
C TYR A 73 -24.26 4.52 17.20
N GLY A 74 -25.22 3.68 16.76
CA GLY A 74 -25.99 3.88 15.53
C GLY A 74 -26.62 2.60 14.95
N MET A 75 -27.94 2.45 15.01
CA MET A 75 -28.70 1.34 14.42
C MET A 75 -28.77 1.44 12.88
N SER A 76 -27.68 1.11 12.20
CA SER A 76 -27.56 0.61 10.82
C SER A 76 -26.09 0.78 10.44
N ASP A 77 -25.27 -0.20 10.82
CA ASP A 77 -23.84 -0.08 10.66
C ASP A 77 -23.48 -0.14 9.17
N THR A 78 -23.32 1.02 8.53
CA THR A 78 -22.66 1.10 7.24
C THR A 78 -21.17 1.00 7.51
N TYR A 79 -20.62 -0.16 7.20
CA TYR A 79 -19.22 -0.43 7.38
C TYR A 79 -18.41 0.03 6.18
N GLY A 80 -17.38 0.82 6.41
CA GLY A 80 -16.51 1.34 5.35
C GLY A 80 -15.13 1.69 5.89
N PHE A 81 -14.12 1.51 5.06
CA PHE A 81 -12.76 1.96 5.35
C PHE A 81 -12.57 3.32 4.69
N ILE A 82 -12.29 4.34 5.49
CA ILE A 82 -11.83 5.63 4.96
C ILE A 82 -10.31 5.50 4.79
N ILE A 83 -9.85 5.65 3.55
CA ILE A 83 -8.42 5.61 3.22
C ILE A 83 -8.06 6.97 2.66
N ASN A 84 -6.93 7.52 3.11
CA ASN A 84 -6.33 8.68 2.46
C ASN A 84 -5.78 8.26 1.09
N VAL A 85 -6.51 8.60 0.02
CA VAL A 85 -6.16 8.19 -1.34
C VAL A 85 -4.85 8.83 -1.81
N ALA A 86 -4.51 10.03 -1.33
CA ALA A 86 -3.27 10.69 -1.67
C ALA A 86 -2.06 9.91 -1.14
N GLU A 87 -2.09 9.52 0.14
CA GLU A 87 -1.04 8.70 0.77
C GLU A 87 -0.95 7.31 0.12
N LEU A 88 -2.09 6.71 -0.22
CA LEU A 88 -2.11 5.43 -0.93
C LEU A 88 -1.44 5.55 -2.31
N PHE A 89 -1.65 6.67 -3.02
CA PHE A 89 -1.03 6.93 -4.31
C PHE A 89 0.49 7.11 -4.18
N GLU A 90 0.97 7.85 -3.17
CA GLU A 90 2.40 7.98 -2.85
C GLU A 90 3.05 6.60 -2.60
N ILE A 91 2.42 5.76 -1.78
CA ILE A 91 2.89 4.39 -1.50
C ILE A 91 2.93 3.58 -2.79
N TYR A 92 1.89 3.66 -3.63
CA TYR A 92 1.83 2.96 -4.90
C TYR A 92 2.99 3.35 -5.83
N VAL A 93 3.22 4.65 -6.03
CA VAL A 93 4.30 5.16 -6.88
C VAL A 93 5.66 4.75 -6.33
N THR A 94 5.87 4.86 -5.02
CA THR A 94 7.10 4.40 -4.35
C THR A 94 7.38 2.93 -4.64
N LYS A 95 6.37 2.06 -4.49
CA LYS A 95 6.50 0.62 -4.74
C LYS A 95 6.73 0.30 -6.22
N LEU A 96 6.10 1.06 -7.12
CA LEU A 96 6.34 0.95 -8.55
C LEU A 96 7.79 1.29 -8.90
N LEU A 97 8.30 2.43 -8.41
CA LEU A 97 9.68 2.86 -8.63
C LEU A 97 10.69 1.86 -8.07
N GLN A 98 10.49 1.37 -6.84
CA GLN A 98 11.33 0.31 -6.24
C GLN A 98 11.38 -0.97 -7.08
N ARG A 99 10.27 -1.32 -7.75
CA ARG A 99 10.16 -2.54 -8.55
C ARG A 99 10.88 -2.41 -9.91
N GLU A 100 10.67 -1.28 -10.58
CA GLU A 100 11.19 -1.03 -11.94
C GLU A 100 12.65 -0.57 -11.93
N PHE A 101 13.08 0.20 -10.93
CA PHE A 101 14.43 0.78 -10.81
C PHE A 101 15.22 0.16 -9.66
N ARG A 102 15.57 -1.11 -9.80
CA ARG A 102 16.19 -1.91 -8.71
C ARG A 102 17.59 -1.47 -8.30
N ASP A 103 18.25 -0.71 -9.16
CA ASP A 103 19.60 -0.14 -8.97
C ASP A 103 19.56 1.25 -8.33
N TRP A 104 18.37 1.81 -8.09
CA TRP A 104 18.15 3.05 -7.37
C TRP A 104 17.66 2.75 -5.96
N ASP A 105 18.16 3.50 -4.97
CA ASP A 105 17.56 3.55 -3.66
C ASP A 105 16.37 4.50 -3.69
N VAL A 106 15.19 4.05 -3.23
CA VAL A 106 13.93 4.81 -3.30
C VAL A 106 13.34 4.90 -1.89
N SER A 107 13.26 6.10 -1.33
CA SER A 107 12.85 6.37 0.05
C SER A 107 12.08 7.69 0.20
N SER A 108 11.51 7.93 1.39
CA SER A 108 10.81 9.19 1.76
C SER A 108 11.50 9.81 2.99
N PRO A 109 12.73 10.33 2.85
CA PRO A 109 13.55 10.75 3.99
C PRO A 109 13.00 12.03 4.63
N LYS A 110 13.12 12.13 5.96
CA LYS A 110 12.92 13.40 6.67
C LYS A 110 14.25 14.14 6.71
N ILE A 111 14.35 15.24 5.95
CA ILE A 111 15.58 16.03 5.82
C ILE A 111 15.43 17.29 6.65
N GLU A 112 16.42 17.57 7.50
CA GLU A 112 16.47 18.82 8.24
C GLU A 112 17.30 19.85 7.47
N LEU A 113 16.72 21.03 7.27
CA LEU A 113 17.34 22.17 6.62
C LEU A 113 17.71 23.24 7.64
N TYR A 114 18.77 23.98 7.33
CA TYR A 114 19.30 25.07 8.16
C TYR A 114 19.62 24.60 9.57
N GLN A 115 20.29 23.44 9.67
CA GLN A 115 20.80 22.94 10.95
C GLN A 115 21.64 24.04 11.63
N ASP A 116 21.47 24.15 12.95
CA ASP A 116 22.10 25.15 13.80
C ASP A 116 21.64 26.61 13.61
N MET A 117 20.56 26.84 12.85
CA MET A 117 19.91 28.16 12.74
C MET A 117 18.58 28.19 13.50
N PHE A 118 18.19 29.38 13.98
CA PHE A 118 16.90 29.58 14.66
C PHE A 118 15.69 29.14 13.83
N PHE A 119 15.79 29.22 12.50
CA PHE A 119 14.76 28.85 11.54
C PHE A 119 14.97 27.46 10.91
N ALA A 120 15.65 26.55 11.62
CA ALA A 120 15.76 25.16 11.21
C ALA A 120 14.37 24.55 10.96
N ARG A 121 14.21 23.82 9.85
CA ARG A 121 12.94 23.19 9.48
C ARG A 121 13.16 21.82 8.87
N LYS A 122 12.18 20.93 9.04
CA LYS A 122 12.20 19.60 8.42
C LYS A 122 11.37 19.64 7.15
N ILE A 123 11.96 19.17 6.04
CA ILE A 123 11.27 18.91 4.79
C ILE A 123 11.16 17.40 4.63
N ILE A 124 9.98 16.95 4.20
CA ILE A 124 9.68 15.56 3.93
C ILE A 124 9.22 15.51 2.48
N PRO A 125 10.12 15.31 1.51
CA PRO A 125 9.70 14.98 0.15
C PRO A 125 8.94 13.66 0.14
N ASP A 126 7.94 13.54 -0.73
CA ASP A 126 7.17 12.31 -0.89
C ASP A 126 8.08 11.15 -1.29
N ILE A 127 8.91 11.34 -2.33
CA ILE A 127 9.82 10.28 -2.81
C ILE A 127 11.16 10.88 -3.25
N VAL A 128 12.25 10.27 -2.80
CA VAL A 128 13.62 10.55 -3.22
C VAL A 128 14.22 9.27 -3.79
N MET A 129 14.73 9.36 -5.02
CA MET A 129 15.51 8.32 -5.65
C MET A 129 16.98 8.74 -5.70
N THR A 130 17.88 7.86 -5.25
CA THR A 130 19.33 8.11 -5.29
C THR A 130 20.09 6.98 -5.97
N LYS A 131 21.11 7.36 -6.75
CA LYS A 131 22.07 6.43 -7.35
C LYS A 131 23.44 7.09 -7.41
N GLY A 132 24.30 6.77 -6.44
CA GLY A 132 25.61 7.41 -6.32
C GLY A 132 25.48 8.90 -6.03
N LYS A 133 25.76 9.74 -7.02
CA LYS A 133 25.62 11.21 -6.92
C LYS A 133 24.34 11.74 -7.54
N ASP A 134 23.62 10.91 -8.29
CA ASP A 134 22.39 11.32 -8.96
C ASP A 134 21.23 11.25 -7.97
N VAL A 135 20.43 12.32 -7.93
CA VAL A 135 19.29 12.46 -7.02
C VAL A 135 18.09 12.95 -7.83
N ILE A 136 16.96 12.27 -7.68
CA ILE A 136 15.67 12.66 -8.24
C ILE A 136 14.69 12.78 -7.08
N VAL A 137 13.93 13.87 -7.04
CA VAL A 137 12.90 14.10 -6.02
C VAL A 137 11.55 14.19 -6.71
N PHE A 138 10.58 13.41 -6.25
CA PHE A 138 9.21 13.45 -6.71
C PHE A 138 8.32 14.00 -5.60
N ASP A 139 7.43 14.89 -6.00
CA ASP A 139 6.21 15.24 -5.27
C ASP A 139 5.05 14.53 -5.98
N THR A 140 4.30 13.71 -5.26
CA THR A 140 3.22 12.90 -5.80
C THR A 140 1.88 13.46 -5.38
N LYS A 141 1.05 13.83 -6.37
CA LYS A 141 -0.29 14.33 -6.14
C LYS A 141 -1.32 13.44 -6.82
N TYR A 142 -2.34 13.05 -6.07
CA TYR A 142 -3.52 12.39 -6.63
C TYR A 142 -4.52 13.44 -7.09
N LYS A 143 -4.46 13.81 -8.38
CA LYS A 143 -5.35 14.79 -9.01
C LYS A 143 -5.93 14.24 -10.31
N ARG A 144 -7.13 14.69 -10.66
CA ARG A 144 -7.73 14.38 -11.96
C ARG A 144 -7.11 15.28 -13.01
N MET A 145 -6.22 14.70 -13.81
CA MET A 145 -5.63 15.33 -15.00
C MET A 145 -6.49 14.95 -16.20
N LEU A 146 -7.23 15.91 -16.77
CA LEU A 146 -8.07 15.72 -17.96
C LEU A 146 -7.27 15.87 -19.26
N PHE A 147 -6.05 16.43 -19.19
CA PHE A 147 -5.13 16.67 -20.31
C PHE A 147 -5.78 17.46 -21.45
N ARG A 148 -6.58 18.48 -21.14
CA ARG A 148 -7.48 19.13 -22.11
C ARG A 148 -6.91 20.38 -22.78
N GLU A 149 -5.73 20.86 -22.40
CA GLU A 149 -5.22 22.16 -22.87
C GLU A 149 -3.90 22.14 -23.66
N ARG A 150 -3.66 23.28 -24.35
CA ARG A 150 -2.51 23.91 -25.07
C ARG A 150 -1.46 23.04 -25.79
N TYR A 151 -1.14 21.85 -25.31
CA TYR A 151 -0.21 20.91 -25.93
C TYR A 151 -0.83 19.51 -25.89
N ILE A 152 -0.80 18.79 -27.01
CA ILE A 152 -1.19 17.37 -27.06
C ILE A 152 -0.43 16.64 -25.94
N ASN A 153 -1.16 16.12 -24.95
CA ASN A 153 -0.67 15.42 -23.75
C ASN A 153 -0.01 16.26 -22.63
N GLY A 154 -0.23 17.59 -22.54
CA GLY A 154 0.48 18.44 -21.54
C GLY A 154 -0.34 19.48 -20.77
N GLY A 155 -1.66 19.58 -20.99
CA GLY A 155 -2.44 20.76 -20.63
C GLY A 155 -2.82 20.99 -19.16
N ASP A 156 -2.83 19.97 -18.31
CA ASP A 156 -3.49 20.05 -17.00
C ASP A 156 -2.53 20.22 -15.82
N LEU A 157 -1.34 20.80 -16.05
CA LEU A 157 -0.34 21.01 -14.99
C LEU A 157 -0.80 22.11 -14.02
N ASP A 158 -1.21 21.71 -12.81
CA ASP A 158 -1.49 22.63 -11.70
C ASP A 158 -0.16 23.16 -11.11
N ARG A 159 0.25 24.35 -11.54
CA ARG A 159 1.51 24.97 -11.08
C ARG A 159 1.50 25.38 -9.62
N ASN A 160 0.33 25.37 -8.95
CA ASN A 160 0.27 25.62 -7.52
C ASN A 160 0.93 24.51 -6.70
N ASP A 161 1.19 23.32 -7.29
CA ASP A 161 1.92 22.25 -6.62
C ASP A 161 3.44 22.49 -6.56
N PHE A 162 3.96 23.50 -7.27
CA PHE A 162 5.40 23.74 -7.40
C PHE A 162 5.97 24.77 -6.39
N PHE A 163 5.11 25.55 -5.73
CA PHE A 163 5.49 26.69 -4.87
C PHE A 163 4.78 26.63 -3.51
#